data_AF-A0A849D8T2-F1
#
_entry.id   AF-A0A849D8T2-F1
#
_cell.length_a   1.000
_cell.length_b   1.000
_cell.length_c   1.000
_cell.angle_alpha   90.00
_cell.angle_beta   90.00
_cell.angle_gamma   90.00
#
_symmetry.space_group_name_H-M   'P 1'
#
loop_
_entity.id
_entity.type
_entity.pdbx_description
1 polymer ?
#
loop_
_entity_poly.entity_id
_entity_poly.type
_entity_poly.pdbx_seq_one_letter_code
_entity_poly.pdbx_strand_id
1 'polypeptide(L)'
;MKRKLKEELVKMATEILTSQEDKDLPRLYESAKNLYEKLAVLKFIEEKLDDIQVDVSKNVLASKFETLATAVMSENRSVPENNPHEEDIMTPGMDTIKHMISEMPSAAEAEQVFREFVAKSEPVKADKEILNPLEEDEQPEAKSLNDRLADRKIKVDLNDRLAFVKHLFRDSAEDFNRVISQLNTIDSEERSRAFIENLIKPDYNNWEGKEEYESRFMALIERRFV
;
A
#
# COMPACT_ATOMS: atom_id res chain seq x y z
N MET A 1 30.95 3.78 -3.07
CA MET A 1 30.12 2.88 -3.89
C MET A 1 30.35 3.09 -5.39
N LYS A 2 30.19 4.32 -5.92
CA LYS A 2 30.42 4.67 -7.35
C LYS A 2 31.76 4.16 -7.90
N ARG A 3 32.88 4.32 -7.16
CA ARG A 3 34.22 3.90 -7.61
C ARG A 3 34.36 2.38 -7.83
N LYS A 4 33.85 1.57 -6.90
CA LYS A 4 33.87 0.10 -7.02
C LYS A 4 33.09 -0.38 -8.24
N LEU A 5 31.94 0.25 -8.51
CA LEU A 5 31.11 -0.09 -9.67
C LEU A 5 31.82 0.25 -10.99
N LYS A 6 32.55 1.37 -11.05
CA LYS A 6 33.40 1.73 -12.20
C LYS A 6 34.56 0.73 -12.39
N GLU A 7 35.24 0.32 -11.33
CA GLU A 7 36.31 -0.68 -11.37
C GLU A 7 35.80 -2.04 -11.89
N GLU A 8 34.62 -2.48 -11.44
CA GLU A 8 33.99 -3.71 -11.93
C GLU A 8 33.58 -3.65 -13.40
N LEU A 9 33.01 -2.51 -13.84
CA LEU A 9 32.66 -2.29 -15.26
C LEU A 9 33.88 -2.38 -16.17
N VAL A 10 35.00 -1.78 -15.75
CA VAL A 10 36.27 -1.87 -16.49
C VAL A 10 36.74 -3.32 -16.55
N LYS A 11 36.66 -4.06 -15.44
CA LYS A 11 37.04 -5.48 -15.40
C LYS A 11 36.21 -6.33 -16.36
N MET A 12 34.88 -6.20 -16.37
CA MET A 12 34.01 -6.93 -17.29
C MET A 12 34.23 -6.54 -18.75
N ALA A 13 34.48 -5.25 -19.04
CA ALA A 13 34.82 -4.82 -20.38
C ALA A 13 36.14 -5.45 -20.87
N THR A 14 37.15 -5.50 -20.00
CA THR A 14 38.41 -6.18 -20.33
C THR A 14 38.26 -7.68 -20.48
N GLU A 15 37.39 -8.32 -19.69
CA GLU A 15 37.07 -9.74 -19.81
C GLU A 15 36.41 -10.05 -21.15
N ILE A 16 35.41 -9.26 -21.56
CA ILE A 16 34.76 -9.38 -22.87
C ILE A 16 35.75 -9.19 -24.03
N LEU A 17 36.66 -8.23 -23.92
CA LEU A 17 37.71 -7.98 -24.93
C LEU A 17 38.73 -9.12 -24.98
N THR A 18 39.07 -9.73 -23.84
CA THR A 18 40.06 -10.81 -23.76
C THR A 18 39.47 -12.15 -24.18
N SER A 19 38.19 -12.40 -23.88
CA SER A 19 37.45 -13.62 -24.25
C SER A 19 37.04 -13.67 -25.73
N GLN A 20 37.43 -12.69 -26.55
CA GLN A 20 37.07 -12.61 -27.97
C GLN A 20 37.67 -13.76 -28.82
N GLU A 21 38.68 -14.47 -28.32
CA GLU A 21 39.23 -15.68 -28.96
C GLU A 21 38.32 -16.91 -28.82
N ASP A 22 37.49 -16.98 -27.77
CA ASP A 22 36.56 -18.07 -27.50
C ASP A 22 35.15 -17.70 -27.98
N LYS A 23 34.74 -18.27 -29.12
CA LYS A 23 33.47 -17.97 -29.83
C LYS A 23 32.20 -18.49 -29.13
N ASP A 24 32.11 -18.43 -27.81
CA ASP A 24 30.93 -18.89 -27.08
C ASP A 24 29.89 -17.76 -26.97
N LEU A 25 29.08 -17.63 -28.02
CA LEU A 25 28.04 -16.59 -28.16
C LEU A 25 27.12 -16.45 -26.92
N PRO A 26 26.64 -17.54 -26.27
CA PRO A 26 25.84 -17.45 -25.06
C PRO A 26 26.55 -16.76 -23.90
N ARG A 27 27.84 -17.06 -23.69
CA ARG A 27 28.63 -16.43 -22.62
C ARG A 27 28.87 -14.95 -22.89
N LEU A 28 29.14 -14.60 -24.14
CA LEU A 28 29.31 -13.21 -24.54
C LEU A 28 28.02 -12.40 -24.33
N TYR A 29 26.86 -12.99 -24.65
CA TYR A 29 25.55 -12.38 -24.40
C TYR A 29 25.30 -12.16 -22.91
N GLU A 30 25.60 -13.15 -22.06
CA GLU A 30 25.43 -13.05 -20.61
C GLU A 30 26.36 -11.99 -19.99
N SER A 31 27.62 -11.96 -20.41
CA SER A 31 28.59 -10.93 -19.98
C SER A 31 28.18 -9.53 -20.43
N ALA A 32 27.69 -9.37 -21.67
CA ALA A 32 27.19 -8.09 -22.17
C ALA A 32 25.93 -7.62 -21.42
N LYS A 33 25.03 -8.54 -21.09
CA LYS A 33 23.85 -8.26 -20.26
C LYS A 33 24.25 -7.78 -18.87
N ASN A 34 25.17 -8.48 -18.21
CA ASN A 34 25.67 -8.09 -16.89
C ASN A 34 26.35 -6.71 -16.91
N LEU A 35 27.13 -6.42 -17.96
CA LEU A 35 27.75 -5.10 -18.15
C LEU A 35 26.68 -4.00 -18.27
N TYR A 36 25.64 -4.23 -19.07
CA TYR A 36 24.53 -3.30 -19.25
C TYR A 36 23.78 -3.03 -17.93
N GLU A 37 23.46 -4.07 -17.17
CA GLU A 37 22.77 -3.94 -15.88
C GLU A 37 23.57 -3.08 -14.90
N LYS A 38 24.88 -3.33 -14.77
CA LYS A 38 25.74 -2.53 -13.88
C LYS A 38 25.91 -1.10 -14.36
N LEU A 39 25.94 -0.87 -15.67
CA LEU A 39 25.97 0.47 -16.24
C LEU A 39 24.67 1.23 -15.99
N ALA A 40 23.52 0.56 -16.09
CA ALA A 40 22.21 1.15 -15.78
C ALA A 40 22.12 1.58 -14.30
N VAL A 41 22.65 0.78 -13.37
CA VAL A 41 22.76 1.16 -11.96
C VAL A 41 23.67 2.38 -11.78
N LEU A 42 24.82 2.41 -12.46
CA LEU A 42 25.73 3.56 -12.38
C LEU A 42 25.05 4.84 -12.90
N LYS A 43 24.36 4.75 -14.04
CA LYS A 43 23.58 5.84 -14.64
C LYS A 43 22.52 6.35 -13.66
N PHE A 44 21.76 5.45 -13.04
CA PHE A 44 20.76 5.82 -12.05
C PHE A 44 21.37 6.56 -10.85
N ILE A 45 22.51 6.07 -10.35
CA ILE A 45 23.21 6.71 -9.23
C ILE A 45 23.72 8.11 -9.61
N GLU A 46 24.18 8.30 -10.84
CA GLU A 46 24.65 9.60 -11.33
C GLU A 46 23.49 10.57 -11.58
N GLU A 47 22.38 10.11 -12.15
CA GLU A 47 21.20 10.94 -12.42
C GLU A 47 20.33 11.25 -11.20
N LYS A 48 20.31 10.37 -10.19
CA LYS A 48 19.38 10.46 -9.06
C LYS A 48 20.03 10.72 -7.71
N LEU A 49 21.30 10.38 -7.51
CA LEU A 49 22.00 10.66 -6.26
C LEU A 49 22.94 11.87 -6.31
N ASP A 50 23.27 12.44 -7.47
CA ASP A 50 24.03 13.70 -7.50
C ASP A 50 23.18 14.91 -7.04
N ASP A 51 21.86 14.85 -7.18
CA ASP A 51 20.92 15.85 -6.62
C ASP A 51 20.65 15.66 -5.11
N ILE A 52 20.99 14.48 -4.55
CA ILE A 52 20.92 14.25 -3.10
C ILE A 52 22.23 14.76 -2.48
N GLN A 53 22.45 16.07 -2.57
CA GLN A 53 23.23 16.74 -1.56
C GLN A 53 22.43 16.63 -0.26
N VAL A 54 22.76 15.64 0.58
CA VAL A 54 22.32 15.65 1.97
C VAL A 54 22.97 16.88 2.60
N ASP A 55 22.26 18.01 2.55
CA ASP A 55 22.64 19.25 3.20
C ASP A 55 22.48 19.04 4.71
N VAL A 56 23.49 18.42 5.33
CA VAL A 56 23.57 18.16 6.78
C VAL A 56 23.48 19.49 7.56
N SER A 57 23.80 20.62 6.93
CA SER A 57 23.75 21.95 7.54
C SER A 57 22.33 22.52 7.68
N LYS A 58 21.32 21.94 7.03
CA LYS A 58 19.91 22.35 7.16
C LYS A 58 19.05 21.41 7.99
N ASN A 59 19.63 20.44 8.69
CA ASN A 59 18.84 19.61 9.58
C ASN A 59 18.57 20.35 10.90
N VAL A 60 17.65 21.32 10.85
CA VAL A 60 17.10 22.04 12.01
C VAL A 60 16.54 21.06 13.06
N LEU A 61 16.14 19.84 12.67
CA LEU A 61 15.79 18.81 13.64
C LEU A 61 17.01 18.31 14.40
N ALA A 62 18.17 18.12 13.77
CA ALA A 62 19.36 17.60 14.44
C ALA A 62 19.82 18.52 15.59
N SER A 63 19.86 19.84 15.35
CA SER A 63 20.22 20.81 16.40
C SER A 63 19.18 20.86 17.53
N LYS A 64 17.89 20.72 17.21
CA LYS A 64 16.82 20.64 18.21
C LYS A 64 16.91 19.34 19.01
N PHE A 65 17.22 18.22 18.38
CA PHE A 65 17.45 16.93 19.04
C PHE A 65 18.65 17.00 19.99
N GLU A 66 19.75 17.63 19.58
CA GLU A 66 20.93 17.79 20.42
C GLU A 66 20.66 18.70 21.62
N THR A 67 19.88 19.77 21.42
CA THR A 67 19.43 20.65 22.51
C THR A 67 18.53 19.90 23.50
N LEU A 68 17.56 19.15 23.00
CA LEU A 68 16.65 18.35 23.83
C LEU A 68 17.39 17.23 24.58
N ALA A 69 18.31 16.53 23.92
CA ALA A 69 19.12 15.49 24.56
C ALA A 69 19.96 16.07 25.70
N THR A 70 20.60 17.23 25.47
CA THR A 70 21.39 17.92 26.49
C THR A 70 20.53 18.37 27.68
N ALA A 71 19.34 18.92 27.41
CA ALA A 71 18.40 19.35 28.45
C ALA A 71 17.97 18.17 29.34
N VAL A 72 17.53 17.06 28.74
CA VAL A 72 17.07 15.86 29.46
C VAL A 72 18.19 15.22 30.30
N MET A 73 19.42 15.19 29.80
CA MET A 73 20.56 14.67 30.56
C MET A 73 20.94 15.57 31.74
N SER A 74 20.78 16.89 31.59
CA SER A 74 21.06 17.85 32.67
C SER A 74 20.01 17.84 33.77
N GLU A 75 18.73 17.70 33.40
CA GLU A 75 17.59 17.77 34.33
C GLU A 75 17.49 16.49 35.19
N ASN A 76 17.67 15.32 34.58
CA ASN A 76 17.61 14.03 35.28
C ASN A 76 18.75 13.80 36.28
N ARG A 77 19.81 14.62 36.29
CA ARG A 77 20.92 14.49 37.26
C ARG A 77 20.49 14.80 38.69
N SER A 78 19.38 15.51 38.87
CA SER A 78 18.86 15.94 40.18
C SER A 78 17.87 14.96 40.81
N VAL A 79 17.44 13.93 40.06
CA VAL A 79 16.57 12.87 40.58
C VAL A 79 17.45 11.72 41.07
N PRO A 80 17.42 11.37 42.37
CA PRO A 80 18.14 10.20 42.88
C PRO A 80 17.67 8.93 42.15
N GLU A 81 18.61 8.10 41.67
CA GLU A 81 18.29 6.83 40.98
C GLU A 81 17.54 5.81 41.87
N ASN A 82 17.48 6.05 43.19
CA ASN A 82 16.84 5.13 44.12
C ASN A 82 15.69 5.83 44.85
N ASN A 83 14.48 5.32 44.62
CA ASN A 83 13.26 5.76 45.29
C ASN A 83 13.36 5.42 46.79
N PRO A 84 13.30 6.41 47.72
CA PRO A 84 13.48 6.16 49.15
C PRO A 84 12.26 5.53 49.85
N HIS A 85 11.24 5.10 49.10
CA HIS A 85 10.02 4.47 49.63
C HIS A 85 9.96 2.99 49.22
N GLU A 86 9.78 2.10 50.20
CA GLU A 86 9.65 0.63 49.99
C GLU A 86 8.27 0.19 49.46
N GLU A 87 7.29 1.08 49.37
CA GLU A 87 5.96 0.74 48.87
C GLU A 87 5.75 1.29 47.46
N ASP A 88 5.34 0.36 46.59
CA ASP A 88 5.00 0.59 45.19
C ASP A 88 3.96 1.72 45.08
N ILE A 89 4.13 2.59 44.09
CA ILE A 89 3.29 3.77 43.89
C ILE A 89 1.85 3.29 43.72
N MET A 90 1.04 3.40 44.77
CA MET A 90 -0.38 3.00 44.69
C MET A 90 -1.04 3.88 43.63
N THR A 91 -1.35 3.30 42.48
CA THR A 91 -2.07 3.99 41.42
C THR A 91 -3.51 4.24 41.91
N PRO A 92 -3.98 5.50 41.96
CA PRO A 92 -5.33 5.83 42.47
C PRO A 92 -6.49 5.15 41.72
N GLY A 93 -6.22 4.47 40.61
CA GLY A 93 -7.22 3.76 39.80
C GLY A 93 -7.76 2.47 40.43
N MET A 94 -7.00 1.79 41.28
CA MET A 94 -7.40 0.46 41.78
C MET A 94 -8.57 0.54 42.80
N ASP A 95 -8.56 1.54 43.69
CA ASP A 95 -9.66 1.76 44.64
C ASP A 95 -10.94 2.24 43.95
N THR A 96 -10.80 3.07 42.90
CA THR A 96 -11.95 3.61 42.15
C THR A 96 -12.71 2.50 41.41
N ILE A 97 -11.98 1.54 40.82
CA ILE A 97 -12.58 0.39 40.12
C ILE A 97 -13.29 -0.54 41.11
N LYS A 98 -12.74 -0.73 42.32
CA LYS A 98 -13.35 -1.55 43.37
C LYS A 98 -14.69 -0.99 43.84
N HIS A 99 -14.78 0.33 44.00
CA HIS A 99 -16.04 1.00 44.33
C HIS A 99 -17.06 0.92 43.18
N MET A 100 -16.62 0.99 41.93
CA MET A 100 -17.51 0.89 40.76
C MET A 100 -18.11 -0.52 40.58
N ILE A 101 -17.33 -1.58 40.86
CA ILE A 101 -17.82 -2.97 40.78
C ILE A 101 -18.85 -3.27 41.86
N SER A 102 -18.74 -2.62 43.02
CA SER A 102 -19.69 -2.81 44.13
C SER A 102 -21.08 -2.22 43.86
N GLU A 103 -21.20 -1.31 42.90
CA GLU A 103 -22.45 -0.65 42.50
C GLU A 103 -23.08 -1.29 41.24
N MET A 104 -22.50 -2.37 40.69
CA MET A 104 -23.09 -3.07 39.56
C MET A 104 -24.28 -3.95 40.03
N PRO A 105 -25.47 -3.82 39.42
CA PRO A 105 -26.60 -4.69 39.74
C PRO A 105 -26.26 -6.14 39.40
N SER A 106 -26.84 -7.08 40.14
CA SER A 106 -26.60 -8.51 39.88
C SER A 106 -27.10 -8.91 38.49
N ALA A 107 -26.49 -9.91 37.87
CA ALA A 107 -26.83 -10.33 36.50
C ALA A 107 -28.32 -10.69 36.32
N ALA A 108 -29.00 -11.12 37.39
CA ALA A 108 -30.43 -11.43 37.39
C ALA A 108 -31.32 -10.17 37.35
N GLU A 109 -30.90 -9.08 38.00
CA GLU A 109 -31.61 -7.81 38.03
C GLU A 109 -31.45 -7.06 36.71
N ALA A 110 -30.25 -7.09 36.11
CA ALA A 110 -29.99 -6.51 34.79
C ALA A 110 -30.89 -7.13 33.69
N GLU A 111 -31.15 -8.42 33.80
CA GLU A 111 -32.01 -9.16 32.87
C GLU A 111 -33.51 -8.82 33.02
N GLN A 112 -33.96 -8.46 34.23
CA GLN A 112 -35.32 -7.99 34.46
C GLN A 112 -35.55 -6.59 33.88
N VAL A 113 -34.61 -5.67 34.10
CA VAL A 113 -34.68 -4.29 33.58
C VAL A 113 -34.64 -4.28 32.04
N PHE A 114 -33.82 -5.15 31.44
CA PHE A 114 -33.76 -5.29 29.98
C PHE A 114 -35.07 -5.83 29.40
N ARG A 115 -35.68 -6.84 30.04
CA ARG A 115 -36.99 -7.39 29.63
C ARG A 115 -38.11 -6.36 29.73
N GLU A 116 -38.11 -5.54 30.78
CA GLU A 116 -39.11 -4.49 30.95
C GLU A 116 -38.97 -3.36 29.91
N PHE A 117 -37.74 -3.02 29.51
CA PHE A 117 -37.48 -2.03 28.47
C PHE A 117 -37.92 -2.52 27.08
N VAL A 118 -37.58 -3.76 26.72
CA VAL A 118 -37.95 -4.36 25.41
C VAL A 118 -39.45 -4.60 25.30
N ALA A 119 -40.14 -4.89 26.42
CA ALA A 119 -41.59 -5.09 26.42
C ALA A 119 -42.40 -3.80 26.20
N LYS A 120 -41.78 -2.62 26.31
CA LYS A 120 -42.48 -1.32 26.30
C LYS A 120 -42.27 -0.49 25.03
N SER A 121 -41.47 -0.96 24.07
CA SER A 121 -41.26 -0.29 22.78
C SER A 121 -42.14 -0.87 21.68
N GLU A 122 -43.13 -0.10 21.20
CA GLU A 122 -43.79 -0.37 19.92
C GLU A 122 -42.80 -0.14 18.76
N PRO A 123 -42.87 -0.94 17.67
CA PRO A 123 -41.97 -0.80 16.53
C PRO A 123 -42.29 0.48 15.75
N VAL A 124 -41.42 1.49 15.87
CA VAL A 124 -41.43 2.66 14.99
C VAL A 124 -41.05 2.20 13.59
N LYS A 125 -41.99 2.30 12.63
CA LYS A 125 -41.72 2.13 11.21
C LYS A 125 -40.71 3.20 10.78
N ALA A 126 -39.52 2.78 10.35
CA ALA A 126 -38.52 3.67 9.81
C ALA A 126 -38.97 4.20 8.45
N ASP A 127 -39.31 5.49 8.39
CA ASP A 127 -39.50 6.23 7.15
C ASP A 127 -38.20 6.26 6.35
N LYS A 128 -38.31 5.92 5.07
CA LYS A 128 -37.21 5.59 4.17
C LYS A 128 -36.86 6.72 3.20
N GLU A 129 -37.15 7.98 3.55
CA GLU A 129 -37.24 9.08 2.58
C GLU A 129 -36.33 10.29 2.83
N ILE A 130 -35.16 10.15 3.48
CA ILE A 130 -34.27 11.31 3.67
C ILE A 130 -32.80 10.97 3.47
N LEU A 131 -32.41 10.39 2.33
CA LEU A 131 -31.00 10.41 1.88
C LEU A 131 -30.93 10.32 0.34
N ASN A 132 -31.39 11.37 -0.35
CA ASN A 132 -30.88 11.68 -1.69
C ASN A 132 -29.74 12.71 -1.52
N PRO A 133 -28.47 12.36 -1.77
CA PRO A 133 -27.45 13.38 -1.98
C PRO A 133 -27.78 14.17 -3.23
N LEU A 134 -27.94 15.49 -3.05
CA LEU A 134 -28.08 16.46 -4.12
C LEU A 134 -26.86 16.37 -5.05
N GLU A 135 -27.13 16.29 -6.35
CA GLU A 135 -26.14 16.45 -7.40
C GLU A 135 -25.58 17.88 -7.31
N GLU A 136 -24.32 18.01 -6.90
CA GLU A 136 -23.58 19.27 -6.99
C GLU A 136 -22.56 19.19 -8.13
N ASP A 137 -22.63 20.21 -8.97
CA ASP A 137 -21.89 20.46 -10.20
C ASP A 137 -20.38 20.18 -10.13
N GLU A 138 -19.90 19.47 -11.16
CA GLU A 138 -18.48 19.29 -11.47
C GLU A 138 -17.83 20.64 -11.85
N GLN A 139 -17.03 21.20 -10.93
CA GLN A 139 -15.97 22.15 -11.28
C GLN A 139 -14.66 21.37 -11.52
N PRO A 140 -13.91 21.64 -12.60
CA PRO A 140 -12.67 20.92 -12.88
C PRO A 140 -11.57 21.44 -11.96
N GLU A 141 -11.41 20.83 -10.79
CA GLU A 141 -10.24 21.08 -9.95
C GLU A 141 -8.98 20.66 -10.71
N ALA A 142 -8.00 21.55 -10.74
CA ALA A 142 -6.73 21.36 -11.41
C ALA A 142 -5.99 20.18 -10.76
N LYS A 143 -6.10 19.01 -11.41
CA LYS A 143 -5.51 17.74 -10.96
C LYS A 143 -4.04 17.91 -10.64
N SER A 144 -3.67 17.63 -9.40
CA SER A 144 -2.28 17.57 -8.98
C SER A 144 -1.53 16.51 -9.80
N LEU A 145 -0.22 16.63 -9.97
CA LEU A 145 0.59 15.61 -10.66
C LEU A 145 0.43 14.22 -10.02
N ASN A 146 0.07 14.15 -8.74
CA ASN A 146 -0.22 12.93 -8.01
C ASN A 146 -1.59 12.32 -8.43
N ASP A 147 -2.59 13.17 -8.72
CA ASP A 147 -3.87 12.73 -9.29
C ASP A 147 -3.73 12.21 -10.72
N ARG A 148 -2.89 12.84 -11.54
CA ARG A 148 -2.61 12.34 -12.90
C ARG A 148 -1.92 10.97 -12.89
N LEU A 149 -1.20 10.63 -11.82
CA LEU A 149 -0.60 9.31 -11.63
C LEU A 149 -1.60 8.31 -11.03
N ALA A 150 -2.48 8.75 -10.14
CA ALA A 150 -3.58 7.95 -9.61
C ALA A 150 -4.67 7.63 -10.66
N ASP A 151 -4.88 8.53 -11.63
CA ASP A 151 -5.81 8.35 -12.76
C ASP A 151 -5.33 7.32 -13.80
N ARG A 152 -4.05 6.90 -13.76
CA ARG A 152 -3.52 5.82 -14.62
C ARG A 152 -3.81 4.41 -14.09
N LYS A 153 -4.31 4.30 -12.85
CA LYS A 153 -4.71 3.01 -12.26
C LYS A 153 -6.14 2.68 -12.70
N ILE A 154 -6.36 1.41 -13.00
CA ILE A 154 -7.68 0.89 -13.33
C ILE A 154 -8.59 1.07 -12.09
N LYS A 155 -9.48 2.07 -12.14
CA LYS A 155 -10.51 2.30 -11.12
C LYS A 155 -11.68 1.35 -11.41
N VAL A 156 -11.79 0.28 -10.61
CA VAL A 156 -12.88 -0.69 -10.71
C VAL A 156 -13.94 -0.35 -9.66
N ASP A 157 -15.21 -0.25 -10.07
CA ASP A 157 -16.34 -0.07 -9.16
C ASP A 157 -16.52 -1.31 -8.26
N LEU A 158 -17.03 -1.13 -7.04
CA LEU A 158 -17.20 -2.23 -6.09
C LEU A 158 -18.16 -3.31 -6.62
N ASN A 159 -19.23 -2.90 -7.29
CA ASN A 159 -20.22 -3.82 -7.84
C ASN A 159 -19.63 -4.61 -9.02
N ASP A 160 -18.90 -3.93 -9.89
CA ASP A 160 -18.20 -4.55 -11.02
C ASP A 160 -17.11 -5.51 -10.55
N ARG A 161 -16.34 -5.12 -9.54
CA ARG A 161 -15.35 -5.99 -8.90
C ARG A 161 -15.99 -7.28 -8.37
N LEU A 162 -17.10 -7.16 -7.65
CA LEU A 162 -17.79 -8.33 -7.09
C LEU A 162 -18.34 -9.23 -8.20
N ALA A 163 -18.89 -8.64 -9.25
CA ALA A 163 -19.38 -9.36 -10.42
C ALA A 163 -18.25 -10.12 -11.14
N PHE A 164 -17.11 -9.49 -11.40
CA PHE A 164 -15.97 -10.13 -12.06
C PHE A 164 -15.38 -11.25 -11.21
N VAL A 165 -15.22 -11.04 -9.90
CA VAL A 165 -14.70 -12.07 -8.99
C VAL A 165 -15.60 -13.31 -9.04
N LYS A 166 -16.92 -13.13 -8.94
CA LYS A 166 -17.90 -14.22 -8.95
C LYS A 166 -18.04 -14.92 -10.31
N HIS A 167 -18.09 -14.13 -11.38
CA HIS A 167 -18.44 -14.65 -12.71
C HIS A 167 -17.20 -15.01 -13.54
N LEU A 168 -16.13 -14.20 -13.52
CA LEU A 168 -14.93 -14.42 -14.34
C LEU A 168 -13.84 -15.20 -13.61
N PHE A 169 -13.71 -15.04 -12.28
CA PHE A 169 -12.60 -15.61 -11.49
C PHE A 169 -13.01 -16.70 -10.49
N ARG A 170 -14.24 -17.25 -10.61
CA ARG A 170 -14.74 -18.35 -9.75
C ARG A 170 -14.62 -18.07 -8.24
N ASP A 171 -15.01 -16.87 -7.83
CA ASP A 171 -14.93 -16.36 -6.45
C ASP A 171 -13.49 -16.16 -5.93
N SER A 172 -12.47 -16.24 -6.79
CA SER A 172 -11.07 -15.94 -6.46
C SER A 172 -10.77 -14.45 -6.52
N ALA A 173 -10.87 -13.78 -5.37
CA ALA A 173 -10.48 -12.38 -5.24
C ALA A 173 -8.97 -12.16 -5.42
N GLU A 174 -8.15 -13.16 -5.08
CA GLU A 174 -6.69 -13.10 -5.24
C GLU A 174 -6.27 -13.06 -6.71
N ASP A 175 -6.85 -13.92 -7.55
CA ASP A 175 -6.54 -13.94 -8.98
C ASP A 175 -6.97 -12.64 -9.66
N PHE A 176 -8.14 -12.12 -9.30
CA PHE A 176 -8.61 -10.83 -9.79
C PHE A 176 -7.60 -9.71 -9.45
N ASN A 177 -7.16 -9.63 -8.19
CA ASN A 177 -6.19 -8.60 -7.79
C ASN A 177 -4.83 -8.79 -8.47
N ARG A 178 -4.39 -10.03 -8.72
CA ARG A 178 -3.16 -10.34 -9.48
C ARG A 178 -3.28 -9.82 -10.91
N VAL A 179 -4.39 -10.13 -11.59
CA VAL A 179 -4.67 -9.68 -12.95
C VAL A 179 -4.72 -8.16 -13.02
N ILE A 180 -5.41 -7.49 -12.10
CA ILE A 180 -5.47 -6.02 -12.06
C ILE A 180 -4.08 -5.42 -11.82
N SER A 181 -3.25 -6.02 -10.97
CA SER A 181 -1.87 -5.54 -10.75
C SER A 181 -1.00 -5.67 -12.00
N GLN A 182 -1.16 -6.77 -12.74
CA GLN A 182 -0.47 -6.99 -14.02
C GLN A 182 -0.98 -6.02 -15.10
N LEU A 183 -2.30 -5.84 -15.22
CA LEU A 183 -2.89 -4.89 -16.15
C LEU A 183 -2.50 -3.44 -15.85
N ASN A 184 -2.34 -3.08 -14.58
CA ASN A 184 -1.82 -1.76 -14.18
C ASN A 184 -0.34 -1.57 -14.58
N THR A 185 0.43 -2.64 -14.75
CA THR A 185 1.85 -2.60 -15.15
C THR A 185 2.00 -2.53 -16.68
N ILE A 186 1.04 -3.07 -17.42
CA ILE A 186 1.01 -3.00 -18.89
C ILE A 186 0.62 -1.59 -19.33
N ASP A 187 1.30 -1.06 -20.34
CA ASP A 187 1.21 0.32 -20.82
C ASP A 187 0.53 0.46 -22.20
N SER A 188 0.13 -0.64 -22.83
CA SER A 188 -0.56 -0.67 -24.13
C SER A 188 -1.86 -1.47 -24.08
N GLU A 189 -2.92 -0.95 -24.72
CA GLU A 189 -4.23 -1.60 -24.86
C GLU A 189 -4.11 -2.96 -25.54
N GLU A 190 -3.42 -3.02 -26.68
CA GLU A 190 -3.24 -4.24 -27.48
C GLU A 190 -2.58 -5.35 -26.66
N ARG A 191 -1.59 -4.98 -25.85
CA ARG A 191 -0.89 -5.93 -24.97
C ARG A 191 -1.79 -6.39 -23.82
N SER A 192 -2.60 -5.50 -23.25
CA SER A 192 -3.58 -5.87 -22.21
C SER A 192 -4.66 -6.81 -22.74
N ARG A 193 -5.18 -6.57 -23.95
CA ARG A 193 -6.14 -7.47 -24.61
C ARG A 193 -5.52 -8.83 -24.88
N ALA A 194 -4.32 -8.87 -25.46
CA ALA A 194 -3.60 -10.11 -25.73
C ALA A 194 -3.27 -10.90 -24.45
N PHE A 195 -2.99 -10.21 -23.34
CA PHE A 195 -2.76 -10.85 -22.04
C PHE A 195 -4.02 -11.54 -21.52
N ILE A 196 -5.19 -10.90 -21.63
CA ILE A 196 -6.45 -11.50 -21.20
C ILE A 196 -6.82 -12.68 -22.07
N GLU A 197 -6.72 -12.54 -23.39
CA GLU A 197 -7.12 -13.59 -24.32
C GLU A 197 -6.22 -14.82 -24.26
N ASN A 198 -4.90 -14.63 -24.09
CA ASN A 198 -3.96 -15.75 -24.14
C ASN A 198 -3.60 -16.35 -22.78
N LEU A 199 -3.71 -15.59 -21.68
CA LEU A 199 -3.34 -16.08 -20.34
C LEU A 199 -4.49 -16.19 -19.36
N ILE A 200 -5.55 -15.39 -19.48
CA ILE A 200 -6.61 -15.38 -18.46
C ILE A 200 -7.81 -16.18 -18.93
N LYS A 201 -8.29 -15.95 -20.15
CA LYS A 201 -9.42 -16.70 -20.73
C LYS A 201 -9.20 -18.22 -20.65
N PRO A 202 -8.04 -18.79 -21.05
CA PRO A 202 -7.85 -20.25 -21.04
C PRO A 202 -7.93 -20.85 -19.64
N ASP A 203 -7.43 -20.15 -18.62
CA ASP A 203 -7.46 -20.59 -17.22
C ASP A 203 -8.89 -20.64 -16.63
N TYR A 204 -9.82 -19.84 -17.16
CA TYR A 204 -11.20 -19.72 -16.65
C TYR A 204 -12.27 -20.25 -17.62
N ASN A 205 -11.95 -21.31 -18.37
CA ASN A 205 -12.88 -21.94 -19.35
C ASN A 205 -13.39 -20.94 -20.40
N ASN A 206 -12.50 -20.08 -20.90
CA ASN A 206 -12.78 -19.04 -21.90
C ASN A 206 -13.96 -18.12 -21.56
N TRP A 207 -14.32 -18.00 -20.28
CA TRP A 207 -15.51 -17.25 -19.82
C TRP A 207 -16.80 -17.61 -20.55
N GLU A 208 -16.90 -18.85 -21.02
CA GLU A 208 -18.02 -19.36 -21.80
C GLU A 208 -19.36 -19.19 -21.06
N GLY A 209 -20.34 -18.58 -21.73
CA GLY A 209 -21.66 -18.25 -21.15
C GLY A 209 -21.69 -17.01 -20.26
N LYS A 210 -20.59 -16.24 -20.16
CA LYS A 210 -20.47 -15.02 -19.34
C LYS A 210 -19.93 -13.83 -20.14
N GLU A 211 -20.31 -13.76 -21.41
CA GLU A 211 -19.87 -12.75 -22.39
C GLU A 211 -20.23 -11.31 -22.00
N GLU A 212 -21.34 -11.12 -21.28
CA GLU A 212 -21.74 -9.80 -20.77
C GLU A 212 -20.71 -9.24 -19.77
N TYR A 213 -20.20 -10.10 -18.88
CA TYR A 213 -19.19 -9.71 -17.89
C TYR A 213 -17.83 -9.53 -18.54
N GLU A 214 -17.49 -10.34 -19.54
CA GLU A 214 -16.29 -10.16 -20.36
C GLU A 214 -16.30 -8.80 -21.05
N SER A 215 -17.38 -8.48 -21.76
CA SER A 215 -17.49 -7.22 -22.51
C SER A 215 -17.36 -6.01 -21.58
N ARG A 216 -17.95 -6.08 -20.39
CA ARG A 216 -17.81 -5.04 -19.36
C ARG A 216 -16.38 -4.96 -18.80
N PHE A 217 -15.72 -6.10 -18.59
CA PHE A 217 -14.33 -6.15 -18.13
C PHE A 217 -13.36 -5.55 -19.16
N MET A 218 -13.56 -5.88 -20.44
CA MET A 218 -12.77 -5.34 -21.56
C MET A 218 -12.99 -3.83 -21.72
N ALA A 219 -14.23 -3.36 -21.67
CA ALA A 219 -14.54 -1.93 -21.74
C ALA A 219 -13.90 -1.13 -20.59
N LEU A 220 -13.82 -1.71 -19.39
CA LEU A 220 -13.17 -1.09 -18.24
C LEU A 220 -11.67 -0.89 -18.49
N ILE A 221 -11.03 -1.86 -19.15
CA ILE A 221 -9.61 -1.79 -19.49
C ILE A 221 -9.35 -0.77 -20.59
N GLU A 222 -10.20 -0.74 -21.63
CA GLU A 222 -10.12 0.24 -22.72
C GLU A 222 -10.24 1.67 -22.18
N ARG A 223 -11.19 1.92 -21.27
CA ARG A 223 -11.38 3.23 -20.63
C ARG A 223 -10.14 3.75 -19.88
N ARG A 224 -9.21 2.87 -19.49
CA ARG A 224 -7.97 3.29 -18.82
C ARG A 224 -6.91 3.82 -19.80
N PHE A 225 -7.05 3.53 -21.10
CA PHE A 225 -6.11 3.98 -22.14
C PHE A 225 -6.60 5.18 -22.96
N VAL A 226 -7.88 5.56 -22.81
CA VAL A 226 -8.51 6.77 -23.39
C VAL A 226 -8.26 7.98 -22.52
#